data_AF-A0A8T5JHZ2-F1
#
_entry.id   AF-A0A8T5JHZ2-F1
#
_cell.length_a   1.000
_cell.length_b   1.000
_cell.length_c   1.000
_cell.angle_alpha   90.00
_cell.angle_beta   90.00
_cell.angle_gamma   90.00
#
_symmetry.space_group_name_H-M   'P 1'
#
loop_
_entity.id
_entity.type
_entity.pdbx_description
1 polymer ?
#
loop_
_entity_poly.entity_id
_entity_poly.type
_entity_poly.pdbx_seq_one_letter_code
_entity_poly.pdbx_strand_id
1 'polypeptide(L)' 'GVSEKEMLFPYGSSIFASKFGLLPGNHFATIIEGDLEKLGLNVLWKGAQDITVEVME' A
#
# COMPACT_ATOMS: atom_id res chain seq x y z
N GLY A 1 -11.24 -11.88 12.96
CA GLY A 1 -10.83 -12.25 11.60
C GLY A 1 -9.32 -12.22 11.57
N VAL A 2 -8.69 -13.26 11.05
CA VAL A 2 -7.25 -13.27 10.80
C VAL A 2 -6.99 -12.26 9.66
N SER A 3 -6.09 -11.30 9.86
CA SER A 3 -5.71 -10.37 8.78
C SER A 3 -5.17 -11.17 7.61
N GLU A 4 -5.67 -10.89 6.41
CA GLU A 4 -5.06 -11.47 5.21
C GLU A 4 -3.70 -10.81 4.94
N LYS A 5 -2.94 -11.39 4.01
CA LYS A 5 -1.60 -10.90 3.68
C LYS A 5 -1.73 -9.58 2.93
N GLU A 6 -1.37 -8.48 3.58
CA GLU A 6 -1.53 -7.13 3.06
C GLU A 6 -0.18 -6.52 2.65
N MET A 7 -0.16 -5.77 1.55
CA MET A 7 0.96 -4.91 1.15
C MET A 7 0.54 -3.45 1.32
N LEU A 8 1.33 -2.68 2.07
CA LEU A 8 1.10 -1.26 2.30
C LEU A 8 2.12 -0.43 1.51
N PHE A 9 1.62 0.49 0.68
CA PHE A 9 2.43 1.45 -0.07
C PHE A 9 2.18 2.87 0.46
N PRO A 10 2.91 3.31 1.52
CA PRO A 10 2.71 4.64 2.08
C PRO A 10 3.29 5.71 1.14
N TYR A 11 2.46 6.69 0.77
CA TYR A 11 2.88 7.88 0.00
C TYR A 11 2.92 9.17 0.84
N GLY A 12 2.74 9.02 2.15
CA GLY A 12 2.70 10.07 3.16
C GLY A 12 2.52 9.49 4.56
N SER A 13 2.19 10.32 5.55
CA SER A 13 1.91 9.86 6.92
C SER A 13 0.80 8.80 6.91
N SER A 14 1.12 7.60 7.38
CA SER A 14 0.25 6.42 7.31
C SER A 14 0.33 5.62 8.61
N ILE A 15 -0.78 4.95 8.99
CA ILE A 15 -0.84 4.05 10.14
C ILE A 15 -1.30 2.67 9.66
N PHE A 16 -0.52 1.62 9.95
CA PHE A 16 -0.88 0.25 9.65
C PHE A 16 -1.58 -0.39 10.87
N ALA A 17 -2.90 -0.51 10.81
CA ALA A 17 -3.72 -0.97 11.93
C ALA A 17 -5.00 -1.68 11.47
N SER A 18 -5.55 -2.52 12.36
CA SER A 18 -6.85 -3.17 12.21
C SER A 18 -7.73 -2.88 13.43
N LYS A 19 -8.92 -3.51 13.49
CA LYS A 19 -9.78 -3.50 14.68
C LYS A 19 -9.07 -4.01 15.95
N PHE A 20 -7.98 -4.79 15.80
CA PHE A 20 -7.21 -5.35 16.91
C PHE A 20 -6.00 -4.48 17.31
N GLY A 21 -5.85 -3.29 16.74
CA GLY A 21 -4.73 -2.38 17.01
C GLY A 21 -3.71 -2.33 15.88
N LEU A 22 -2.48 -1.92 16.21
CA LEU A 22 -1.38 -1.80 15.23
C LEU A 22 -1.01 -3.17 14.65
N LEU A 23 -0.82 -3.22 13.34
CA LEU A 23 -0.38 -4.41 12.63
C LEU A 23 1.14 -4.37 12.46
N PRO A 24 1.86 -5.48 12.75
CA PRO A 24 3.28 -5.56 12.45
C PRO A 24 3.47 -5.56 10.92
N GLY A 25 4.19 -4.55 10.42
CA GLY A 25 4.60 -4.47 9.02
C GLY A 25 6.09 -4.80 8.86
N ASN A 26 6.42 -5.61 7.85
CA ASN A 26 7.81 -5.87 7.47
C ASN A 26 8.17 -4.96 6.30
N HIS A 27 9.18 -4.10 6.46
CA HIS A 27 9.73 -3.35 5.34
C HIS A 27 10.58 -4.30 4.49
N PHE A 28 10.21 -4.48 3.22
CA PHE A 28 10.90 -5.41 2.31
C PHE A 28 11.33 -4.77 0.98
N ALA A 29 10.79 -3.61 0.63
CA ALA A 29 11.10 -2.89 -0.60
C ALA A 29 10.90 -1.38 -0.43
N THR A 30 11.63 -0.60 -1.22
CA THR A 30 11.46 0.86 -1.34
C THR A 30 11.21 1.18 -2.80
N ILE A 31 10.15 1.94 -3.07
CA ILE A 31 9.87 2.45 -4.42
C ILE A 31 10.82 3.61 -4.69
N ILE A 32 11.71 3.45 -5.68
CA ILE A 32 12.71 4.45 -6.06
C ILE A 32 12.24 5.34 -7.23
N GLU A 33 11.27 4.88 -8.00
CA GLU A 33 10.74 5.56 -9.19
C GLU A 33 9.22 5.38 -9.27
N GLY A 34 8.51 6.44 -9.70
CA GLY A 34 7.06 6.47 -9.82
C GLY A 34 6.40 7.66 -9.10
N ASP A 35 5.12 7.89 -9.39
CA ASP A 35 4.32 8.99 -8.81
C ASP A 35 3.23 8.44 -7.88
N LEU A 36 3.63 8.19 -6.63
CA LEU A 36 2.76 7.62 -5.62
C LEU A 36 1.69 8.61 -5.12
N GLU A 37 1.97 9.91 -5.15
CA GLU A 37 0.99 10.94 -4.76
C GLU A 37 -0.20 10.95 -5.73
N LYS A 38 0.09 10.95 -7.03
CA LYS A 38 -0.95 10.87 -8.08
C LYS A 38 -1.74 9.57 -7.99
N LEU A 39 -1.07 8.42 -7.75
CA LEU A 39 -1.75 7.15 -7.53
C LEU A 39 -2.67 7.22 -6.30
N GLY A 40 -2.18 7.74 -5.19
CA GLY A 40 -2.93 7.90 -3.94
C GLY A 40 -4.18 8.77 -4.11
N LEU A 41 -4.04 9.93 -4.75
CA LEU A 41 -5.18 10.81 -5.07
C LEU A 41 -6.19 10.11 -5.99
N ASN A 42 -5.72 9.34 -6.97
CA ASN A 42 -6.60 8.61 -7.86
C ASN A 42 -7.39 7.53 -7.11
N VAL A 43 -6.73 6.76 -6.23
CA VAL A 43 -7.39 5.76 -5.38
C VAL A 43 -8.40 6.42 -4.42
N LEU A 44 -8.03 7.53 -3.81
CA LEU A 44 -8.88 8.27 -2.88
C LEU A 44 -10.18 8.75 -3.55
N TRP A 45 -10.08 9.34 -4.74
CA TRP A 45 -11.22 9.98 -5.38
C TRP A 45 -11.98 9.07 -6.36
N LYS A 46 -11.33 8.07 -6.94
CA LYS A 46 -11.92 7.17 -7.95
C LYS A 46 -12.06 5.72 -7.47
N GLY A 47 -11.68 5.44 -6.22
CA GLY A 47 -11.79 4.10 -5.63
C GLY A 47 -10.67 3.16 -6.06
N ALA A 48 -10.87 1.87 -5.82
CA ALA A 48 -9.88 0.83 -6.14
C ALA A 48 -9.47 0.88 -7.62
N GLN A 49 -8.17 0.76 -7.87
CA GLN A 49 -7.60 0.69 -9.22
C GLN A 49 -7.15 -0.74 -9.47
N ASP A 50 -7.28 -1.20 -10.72
CA ASP A 50 -6.69 -2.48 -11.12
C ASP A 50 -5.16 -2.36 -11.10
N ILE A 51 -4.50 -3.36 -10.51
CA ILE A 51 -3.05 -3.42 -10.41
C ILE A 51 -2.54 -4.78 -10.91
N THR A 52 -1.37 -4.76 -11.55
CA THR A 52 -0.63 -5.97 -11.92
C THR A 52 0.75 -5.88 -11.28
N VAL A 53 1.21 -6.98 -10.69
CA VAL A 53 2.55 -7.08 -10.09
C VAL A 53 3.32 -8.13 -10.86
N GLU A 54 4.44 -7.72 -11.44
CA GLU A 54 5.28 -8.57 -12.29
C GLU A 54 6.72 -8.52 -11.78
N VAL A 55 7.48 -9.56 -12.09
CA VAL A 55 8.93 -9.58 -11.83
C VAL A 55 9.61 -8.84 -12.97
N MET A 56 10.51 -7.92 -12.65
CA MET A 56 11.36 -7.27 -13.65
C MET A 56 12.47 -8.23 -14.07
N GLU A 57 12.70 -8.37 -15.38
CA GLU A 57 13.85 -9.09 -15.96
C GLU A 57 15.15 -8.27 -15.87
#